data_AF-A0A924AM57-F1
#
_entry.id   AF-A0A924AM57-F1
#
_cell.length_a   1.000
_cell.length_b   1.000
_cell.length_c   1.000
_cell.angle_alpha   90.00
_cell.angle_beta   90.00
_cell.angle_gamma   90.00
#
_symmetry.space_group_name_H-M   'P 1'
#
loop_
_entity.id
_entity.type
_entity.pdbx_description
1 polymer ?
#
loop_
_entity_poly.entity_id
_entity_poly.type
_entity_poly.pdbx_seq_one_letter_code
_entity_poly.pdbx_strand_id
1 'polypeptide(L)'
;TVSRAEEPSASYEQGAEITVVGATLLTPVGLAAAAEPANGSDYTLAELYALIECHRVEVVPLGRSGGILIIDEEGCFAPVRQRNRLAEGIWWGRVPAATGTPLFGRAIWCHTSQFR
;
A
#
# COMPACT_ATOMS: atom_id res chain seq x y z
N THR A 1 -7.69 22.38 37.52
CA THR A 1 -6.72 21.41 36.95
C THR A 1 -7.38 20.71 35.79
N VAL A 2 -6.73 20.72 34.64
CA VAL A 2 -7.31 20.57 33.30
C VAL A 2 -7.96 19.19 33.09
N SER A 3 -9.21 19.19 32.63
CA SER A 3 -9.92 18.02 32.14
C SER A 3 -9.22 17.53 30.86
N ARG A 4 -8.78 16.27 30.90
CA ARG A 4 -8.17 15.59 29.77
C ARG A 4 -9.29 15.22 28.81
N ALA A 5 -9.34 15.86 27.65
CA ALA A 5 -10.27 15.48 26.59
C ALA A 5 -9.99 14.01 26.21
N GLU A 6 -11.04 13.19 26.23
CA GLU A 6 -11.00 11.83 25.70
C GLU A 6 -10.73 11.91 24.19
N GLU A 7 -9.62 11.32 23.76
CA GLU A 7 -9.36 11.14 22.33
C GLU A 7 -10.36 10.12 21.79
N PRO A 8 -10.98 10.37 20.62
CA PRO A 8 -11.90 9.41 20.03
C PRO A 8 -11.13 8.14 19.66
N SER A 9 -11.42 7.05 20.37
CA SER A 9 -10.94 5.72 20.01
C SER A 9 -11.59 5.31 18.69
N ALA A 10 -10.88 5.49 17.58
CA ALA A 10 -11.25 4.87 16.31
C ALA A 10 -11.04 3.35 16.45
N SER A 11 -12.09 2.64 16.84
CA SER A 11 -12.15 1.19 16.68
C SER A 11 -12.21 0.89 15.19
N TYR A 12 -11.05 0.60 14.59
CA TYR A 12 -11.00 -0.05 13.29
C TYR A 12 -11.65 -1.42 13.47
N GLU A 13 -12.87 -1.58 12.98
CA GLU A 13 -13.50 -2.89 12.94
C GLU A 13 -12.61 -3.85 12.15
N GLN A 14 -11.99 -4.80 12.86
CA GLN A 14 -11.31 -5.92 12.23
C GLN A 14 -12.36 -6.73 11.47
N GLY A 15 -12.49 -6.48 10.17
CA GLY A 15 -13.41 -7.22 9.31
C GLY A 15 -14.15 -6.41 8.25
N ALA A 16 -14.03 -5.08 8.21
CA ALA A 16 -14.61 -4.32 7.10
C ALA A 16 -13.90 -4.68 5.78
N GLU A 17 -14.62 -5.37 4.90
CA GLU A 17 -14.16 -5.71 3.56
C GLU A 17 -14.05 -4.42 2.74
N ILE A 18 -12.83 -3.92 2.55
CA ILE A 18 -12.63 -2.74 1.72
C ILE A 18 -12.70 -3.15 0.25
N THR A 19 -13.73 -2.66 -0.44
CA THR A 19 -13.75 -2.62 -1.91
C THR A 19 -12.68 -1.66 -2.39
N VAL A 20 -11.62 -2.18 -2.99
CA VAL A 20 -10.58 -1.35 -3.63
C VAL A 20 -11.12 -0.90 -4.99
N VAL A 21 -11.44 0.39 -5.12
CA VAL A 21 -11.93 1.00 -6.37
C VAL A 21 -10.73 1.62 -7.08
N GLY A 22 -10.23 0.98 -8.14
CA GLY A 22 -9.04 1.43 -8.87
C GLY A 22 -7.73 1.15 -8.14
N ALA A 23 -6.63 1.74 -8.60
CA ALA A 23 -5.32 1.62 -7.98
C ALA A 23 -4.91 2.94 -7.32
N THR A 24 -4.23 2.83 -6.18
CA THR A 24 -3.71 3.98 -5.45
C THR A 24 -2.20 3.85 -5.33
N LEU A 25 -1.46 4.84 -5.85
CA LEU A 25 -0.03 5.01 -5.62
C LEU A 25 0.20 5.61 -4.23
N LEU A 26 1.01 4.94 -3.42
CA LEU A 26 1.39 5.31 -2.07
C LEU A 26 2.87 5.70 -2.08
N THR A 27 3.19 6.90 -1.65
CA THR A 27 4.56 7.43 -1.69
C THR A 27 5.20 7.50 -0.29
N PRO A 28 6.54 7.43 -0.18
CA PRO A 28 7.25 7.59 1.09
C PRO A 28 7.02 8.93 1.80
N VAL A 29 6.61 9.97 1.06
CA VAL A 29 6.31 11.29 1.61
C VAL A 29 4.90 11.39 2.21
N GLY A 30 4.16 10.28 2.25
CA GLY A 30 2.82 10.23 2.83
C GLY A 30 1.71 10.73 1.91
N LEU A 31 1.95 10.76 0.60
CA LEU A 31 0.92 11.07 -0.39
C LEU A 31 0.31 9.79 -0.97
N ALA A 32 -1.00 9.83 -1.16
CA ALA A 32 -1.78 8.85 -1.88
C ALA A 32 -2.39 9.51 -3.12
N ALA A 33 -2.22 8.91 -4.29
CA ALA A 33 -2.77 9.41 -5.55
C ALA A 33 -3.42 8.28 -6.34
N ALA A 34 -4.45 8.60 -7.11
CA ALA A 34 -5.00 7.64 -8.07
C ALA A 34 -3.89 7.27 -9.07
N ALA A 35 -3.75 5.98 -9.30
CA ALA A 35 -2.97 5.44 -10.40
C ALA A 35 -3.97 4.87 -11.41
N GLU A 36 -3.82 5.26 -12.67
CA GLU A 36 -4.62 4.73 -13.78
C GLU A 36 -3.68 4.03 -14.79
N PRO A 37 -4.03 2.82 -15.27
CA PRO A 37 -3.27 2.17 -16.32
C PRO A 37 -3.44 2.93 -17.64
N ALA A 38 -2.42 2.93 -18.51
CA ALA A 38 -2.47 3.70 -19.74
C ALA A 38 -3.56 3.19 -20.72
N ASN A 39 -3.93 1.91 -20.62
CA ASN A 39 -5.01 1.32 -21.40
C ASN A 39 -6.41 1.49 -20.78
N GLY A 40 -6.51 2.04 -19.56
CA GLY A 40 -7.77 2.24 -18.83
C GLY A 40 -8.38 0.98 -18.21
N SER A 41 -7.74 -0.19 -18.27
CA SER A 41 -8.25 -1.45 -17.71
C SER A 41 -7.29 -2.14 -16.74
N ASP A 42 -6.06 -2.38 -17.16
CA ASP A 42 -5.09 -3.22 -16.46
C ASP A 42 -3.66 -2.73 -16.62
N TYR A 43 -2.83 -2.99 -15.62
CA TYR A 43 -1.42 -2.65 -15.65
C TYR A 43 -0.60 -3.76 -16.28
N THR A 44 0.26 -3.38 -17.21
CA THR A 44 1.43 -4.17 -17.58
C THR A 44 2.48 -4.13 -16.47
N LEU A 45 3.35 -5.15 -16.42
CA LEU A 45 4.48 -5.17 -15.49
C LEU A 45 5.43 -3.98 -15.68
N ALA A 46 5.58 -3.49 -16.91
CA ALA A 46 6.41 -2.32 -17.22
C ALA A 46 5.84 -1.02 -16.61
N GLU A 47 4.52 -0.83 -16.67
CA GLU A 47 3.86 0.32 -16.03
C GLU A 47 4.00 0.28 -14.51
N LEU A 48 3.89 -0.92 -13.91
CA LEU A 48 4.12 -1.09 -12.48
C LEU A 48 5.52 -0.65 -12.06
N TYR A 49 6.55 -1.12 -12.78
CA TYR A 49 7.92 -0.72 -12.53
C TYR A 49 8.12 0.80 -12.69
N ALA A 50 7.50 1.40 -13.69
CA ALA A 50 7.57 2.84 -13.90
C ALA A 50 6.90 3.64 -12.75
N LEU A 51 5.74 3.19 -12.27
CA LEU A 51 5.01 3.86 -11.20
C LEU A 51 5.71 3.75 -9.85
N ILE A 52 6.21 2.55 -9.54
CA ILE A 52 6.89 2.23 -8.28
C ILE A 52 8.35 2.74 -8.28
N GLU A 53 8.92 2.96 -9.47
CA GLU A 53 10.32 3.36 -9.67
C GLU A 53 11.33 2.30 -9.18
N CYS A 54 11.05 1.02 -9.47
CA CYS A 54 11.92 -0.10 -9.14
C CYS A 54 12.01 -1.12 -10.29
N HIS A 55 12.92 -2.10 -10.15
CA HIS A 55 13.04 -3.21 -11.11
C HIS A 55 12.46 -4.52 -10.58
N ARG A 56 12.18 -4.59 -9.28
CA ARG A 56 11.63 -5.77 -8.63
C ARG A 56 10.55 -5.38 -7.65
N VAL A 57 9.40 -6.02 -7.80
CA VAL A 57 8.24 -5.83 -6.93
C VAL A 57 7.91 -7.13 -6.21
N GLU A 58 7.40 -7.01 -5.00
CA GLU A 58 6.70 -8.09 -4.29
C GLU A 58 5.20 -7.80 -4.31
N VAL A 59 4.39 -8.83 -4.56
CA VAL A 59 2.93 -8.74 -4.51
C VAL A 59 2.44 -9.40 -3.23
N VAL A 60 1.83 -8.60 -2.36
CA VAL A 60 1.36 -9.03 -1.04
C VAL A 60 -0.16 -9.08 -1.01
N PRO A 61 -0.77 -10.26 -0.78
CA PRO A 61 -2.20 -10.38 -0.58
C PRO A 61 -2.67 -9.70 0.71
N LEU A 62 -3.74 -8.91 0.62
CA LEU A 62 -4.30 -8.12 1.73
C LEU A 62 -5.61 -8.72 2.27
N GLY A 63 -5.82 -10.02 2.12
CA GLY A 63 -7.03 -10.73 2.57
C GLY A 63 -7.63 -11.62 1.49
N ARG A 64 -8.90 -11.99 1.66
CA ARG A 64 -9.62 -12.91 0.74
C ARG A 64 -10.34 -12.23 -0.41
N SER A 65 -10.54 -10.92 -0.34
CA SER A 65 -11.34 -10.11 -1.29
C SER A 65 -10.56 -9.64 -2.51
N GLY A 66 -9.40 -10.24 -2.80
CA GLY A 66 -8.58 -9.88 -3.96
C GLY A 66 -7.83 -8.54 -3.84
N GLY A 67 -7.85 -7.88 -2.68
CA GLY A 67 -6.97 -6.73 -2.42
C GLY A 67 -5.51 -7.15 -2.36
N ILE A 68 -4.63 -6.38 -3.01
CA ILE A 68 -3.18 -6.60 -2.99
C ILE A 68 -2.42 -5.29 -2.78
N LEU A 69 -1.22 -5.42 -2.22
CA LEU A 69 -0.22 -4.37 -2.16
C LEU A 69 0.96 -4.80 -3.04
N ILE A 70 1.37 -3.95 -3.97
CA ILE A 70 2.56 -4.15 -4.79
C ILE A 70 3.63 -3.22 -4.24
N ILE A 71 4.71 -3.79 -3.72
CA ILE A 71 5.75 -3.05 -2.99
C ILE A 71 7.08 -3.11 -3.71
N ASP A 72 7.86 -2.04 -3.59
CA ASP A 72 9.27 -2.00 -3.97
C ASP A 72 10.10 -2.96 -3.08
N GLU A 73 10.59 -4.06 -3.64
CA GLU A 73 11.43 -5.03 -2.91
C GLU A 73 12.88 -4.52 -2.75
N GLU A 74 13.26 -3.50 -3.53
CA GLU A 74 14.62 -2.97 -3.60
C GLU A 74 14.82 -1.76 -2.68
N GLY A 75 13.74 -1.10 -2.26
CA GLY A 75 13.77 0.14 -1.49
C GLY A 75 14.54 0.03 -0.16
N CYS A 76 14.65 -1.16 0.43
CA CYS A 76 15.45 -1.39 1.63
C CYS A 76 16.97 -1.38 1.36
N PHE A 77 17.40 -1.53 0.11
CA PHE A 77 18.78 -1.49 -0.34
C PHE A 77 19.18 -0.13 -0.93
N ALA A 78 18.23 0.79 -1.11
CA ALA A 78 18.50 2.12 -1.64
C ALA A 78 19.47 2.92 -0.74
N PRO A 79 20.36 3.76 -1.32
CA PRO A 79 21.29 4.61 -0.56
C PRO A 79 20.57 5.53 0.44
N VAL A 80 19.37 6.00 0.07
CA VAL A 80 18.48 6.75 0.94
C VAL A 80 17.19 5.95 1.12
N ARG A 81 17.05 5.33 2.29
CA ARG A 81 15.89 4.52 2.63
C ARG A 81 14.73 5.41 3.06
N GLN A 82 13.73 5.55 2.20
CA GLN A 82 12.52 6.32 2.51
C GLN A 82 11.40 5.38 2.92
N ARG A 83 10.94 5.46 4.18
CA ARG A 83 9.85 4.62 4.69
C ARG A 83 8.50 5.08 4.17
N ASN A 84 7.65 4.12 3.83
CA ASN A 84 6.29 4.34 3.38
C ASN A 84 5.29 3.96 4.46
N ARG A 85 5.04 4.89 5.39
CA ARG A 85 4.17 4.65 6.55
C ARG A 85 2.71 4.38 6.17
N LEU A 86 2.24 4.90 5.04
CA LEU A 86 0.90 4.61 4.54
C LEU A 86 0.78 3.15 4.09
N ALA A 87 1.74 2.67 3.30
CA ALA A 87 1.80 1.27 2.89
C ALA A 87 1.95 0.32 4.09
N GLU A 88 2.79 0.68 5.07
CA GLU A 88 2.95 -0.07 6.33
C GLU A 88 1.61 -0.18 7.08
N GLY A 89 0.90 0.93 7.27
CA GLY A 89 -0.39 0.92 7.96
C GLY A 89 -1.45 0.06 7.25
N ILE A 90 -1.48 0.10 5.92
CA ILE A 90 -2.36 -0.74 5.11
C ILE A 90 -2.02 -2.23 5.28
N TRP A 91 -0.73 -2.56 5.24
CA TRP A 91 -0.25 -3.93 5.35
C TRP A 91 -0.46 -4.51 6.75
N TRP A 92 -0.01 -3.82 7.80
CA TRP A 92 -0.13 -4.27 9.19
C TRP A 92 -1.59 -4.42 9.62
N GLY A 93 -2.47 -3.53 9.16
CA GLY A 93 -3.89 -3.60 9.47
C GLY A 93 -4.60 -4.84 8.89
N ARG A 94 -3.97 -5.57 7.96
CA ARG A 94 -4.57 -6.71 7.24
C ARG A 94 -3.78 -8.00 7.36
N VAL A 95 -2.48 -7.90 7.60
CA VAL A 95 -1.57 -9.03 7.76
C VAL A 95 -0.90 -8.89 9.12
N PRO A 96 -1.49 -9.46 10.19
CA PRO A 96 -0.96 -9.30 11.55
C PRO A 96 0.50 -9.72 11.69
N ALA A 97 0.91 -10.77 10.97
CA ALA A 97 2.29 -11.26 10.95
C ALA A 97 3.31 -10.27 10.37
N ALA A 98 2.86 -9.27 9.60
CA ALA A 98 3.73 -8.25 9.02
C ALA A 98 3.95 -7.05 9.97
N THR A 99 3.23 -6.98 11.09
CA THR A 99 3.29 -5.85 12.02
C THR A 99 4.72 -5.53 12.43
N GLY A 100 5.11 -4.26 12.31
CA GLY A 100 6.46 -3.78 12.63
C GLY A 100 7.48 -3.96 11.51
N THR A 101 7.14 -4.65 10.42
CA THR A 101 8.00 -4.75 9.23
C THR A 101 7.96 -3.43 8.46
N PRO A 102 9.10 -2.75 8.29
CA PRO A 102 9.13 -1.50 7.55
C PRO A 102 9.01 -1.75 6.04
N LEU A 103 8.28 -0.87 5.35
CA LEU A 103 8.25 -0.81 3.90
C LEU A 103 8.98 0.45 3.43
N PHE A 104 9.74 0.31 2.36
CA PHE A 104 10.51 1.40 1.77
C PHE A 104 10.06 1.62 0.33
N GLY A 105 10.28 2.82 -0.20
CA GLY A 105 9.95 3.15 -1.58
C GLY A 105 8.43 3.31 -1.82
N ARG A 106 8.05 3.37 -3.09
CA ARG A 106 6.63 3.50 -3.46
C ARG A 106 5.93 2.15 -3.39
N ALA A 107 4.61 2.20 -3.30
CA ALA A 107 3.78 1.01 -3.36
C ALA A 107 2.48 1.32 -4.10
N ILE A 108 1.83 0.30 -4.65
CA ILE A 108 0.49 0.41 -5.24
C ILE A 108 -0.47 -0.47 -4.43
N TRP A 109 -1.60 0.10 -4.03
CA TRP A 109 -2.71 -0.63 -3.43
C TRP A 109 -3.87 -0.72 -4.42
N CYS A 110 -4.30 -1.93 -4.73
CA CYS A 110 -5.22 -2.21 -5.84
C CYS A 110 -5.92 -3.57 -5.65
N HIS A 111 -6.81 -3.93 -6.58
CA HIS A 111 -7.42 -5.26 -6.66
C HIS A 111 -6.69 -6.12 -7.70
N THR A 112 -6.61 -7.45 -7.49
CA THR A 112 -5.92 -8.39 -8.40
C THR A 112 -6.46 -8.37 -9.83
N SER A 113 -7.72 -7.98 -10.03
CA SER A 113 -8.33 -7.85 -11.36
C SER A 113 -7.75 -6.73 -12.23
N GLN A 114 -6.90 -5.86 -11.67
CA GLN A 114 -6.23 -4.78 -12.40
C GLN A 114 -4.90 -5.22 -13.02
N PHE A 115 -4.61 -6.51 -13.03
CA PHE A 115 -3.35 -7.08 -13.53
C PHE A 115 -3.60 -8.21 -14.53
N ARG A 116 -2.70 -8.29 -15.51
CA ARG A 116 -2.70 -9.32 -16.55
C ARG A 116 -1.37 -10.04 -16.64
#